data_AF-A0A8H6M921-F1
#
_entry.id   AF-A0A8H6M921-F1
#
_cell.length_a   1.000
_cell.length_b   1.000
_cell.length_c   1.000
_cell.angle_alpha   90.00
_cell.angle_beta   90.00
_cell.angle_gamma   90.00
#
_symmetry.space_group_name_H-M   'P 1'
#
loop_
_entity.id
_entity.type
_entity.pdbx_description
1 polymer ?
#
loop_
_entity_poly.entity_id
_entity_poly.type
_entity_poly.pdbx_seq_one_letter_code
_entity_poly.pdbx_strand_id
1 'polypeptide(L)'
;FPTARGSSGHRLFISAFMIASKVICDDTYSNKSWGIVAQGMFSLREVNQMEREMCNYLDWELTVDNPILSNFETAVRQDFAQDHRQYPNYPLTPMVSKRAARAAASTAAILAP
;
A
#
# COMPACT_ATOMS: atom_id res chain seq x y z
N PHE A 1 11.10 6.06 -13.99
CA PHE A 1 9.66 5.72 -14.03
C PHE A 1 8.82 6.99 -14.09
N PRO A 2 8.47 7.52 -15.28
CA PRO A 2 7.56 8.65 -15.40
C PRO A 2 6.33 8.24 -16.23
N THR A 3 5.35 7.59 -15.61
CA THR A 3 4.04 7.33 -16.26
C THR A 3 2.86 7.30 -15.29
N ALA A 4 3.00 7.86 -14.09
CA ALA A 4 1.87 8.12 -13.21
C ALA A 4 1.10 9.35 -13.70
N ARG A 5 0.13 9.15 -14.60
CA ARG A 5 -0.83 10.19 -15.00
C ARG A 5 -1.80 10.48 -13.85
N GLY A 6 -1.57 11.57 -13.11
CA GLY A 6 -2.56 12.45 -12.48
C GLY A 6 -3.50 11.94 -11.36
N SER A 7 -3.77 10.63 -11.20
CA SER A 7 -4.67 10.12 -10.15
C SER A 7 -4.26 8.78 -9.54
N SER A 8 -3.38 8.00 -10.17
CA SER A 8 -2.98 6.69 -9.68
C SER A 8 -2.34 6.74 -8.29
N GLY A 9 -1.50 7.76 -8.02
CA GLY A 9 -0.90 7.97 -6.70
C GLY A 9 -1.93 8.28 -5.61
N HIS A 10 -2.90 9.17 -5.88
CA HIS A 10 -3.98 9.48 -4.93
C HIS A 10 -4.85 8.26 -4.65
N ARG A 11 -5.22 7.51 -5.69
CA ARG A 11 -6.01 6.27 -5.54
C ARG A 11 -5.27 5.25 -4.67
N LEU A 12 -3.99 5.02 -4.96
CA LEU A 12 -3.14 4.11 -4.20
C LEU A 12 -3.00 4.53 -2.74
N PHE A 13 -2.69 5.80 -2.50
CA PHE A 13 -2.50 6.32 -1.14
C PHE A 13 -3.78 6.24 -0.31
N ILE A 14 -4.90 6.72 -0.86
CA ILE A 14 -6.19 6.72 -0.16
C ILE A 14 -6.67 5.30 0.12
N SER A 15 -6.55 4.37 -0.84
CA SER A 15 -6.96 2.98 -0.60
C SER A 15 -6.06 2.30 0.44
N ALA A 16 -4.73 2.49 0.37
CA ALA A 16 -3.81 1.95 1.37
C ALA A 16 -4.10 2.50 2.77
N PHE A 17 -4.29 3.81 2.89
CA PHE A 17 -4.57 4.48 4.16
C PHE A 17 -5.93 4.05 4.74
N MET A 18 -6.95 3.94 3.90
CA MET A 18 -8.26 3.43 4.29
C MET A 18 -8.18 2.02 4.88
N ILE A 19 -7.50 1.10 4.19
CA ILE A 19 -7.36 -0.28 4.68
C ILE A 19 -6.56 -0.30 5.98
N ALA A 20 -5.42 0.40 6.05
CA ALA A 20 -4.61 0.44 7.26
C ALA A 20 -5.39 0.96 8.47
N SER A 21 -6.13 2.06 8.32
CA SER A 21 -6.96 2.60 9.39
C SER A 21 -8.06 1.64 9.83
N LYS A 22 -8.65 0.89 8.89
CA LYS A 22 -9.68 -0.11 9.21
C LYS A 22 -9.16 -1.36 9.90
N VAL A 23 -7.88 -1.67 9.71
CA VAL A 23 -7.23 -2.85 10.29
C VAL A 23 -6.65 -2.54 11.67
N ILE A 24 -6.15 -1.32 11.89
CA ILE A 24 -5.42 -0.93 13.11
C ILE A 24 -6.37 -0.40 14.20
N CYS A 25 -7.42 0.32 13.81
CA CYS A 25 -8.34 0.94 14.77
C CYS A 25 -9.57 0.06 15.01
N ASP A 26 -10.06 0.00 16.24
CA ASP A 26 -11.32 -0.70 16.57
C ASP A 26 -12.56 0.05 16.05
N ASP A 27 -12.56 1.39 16.21
CA ASP A 27 -13.61 2.27 15.70
C ASP A 27 -13.15 2.94 14.40
N THR A 28 -13.72 2.50 13.28
CA THR A 28 -13.24 2.87 11.94
C THR A 28 -14.28 3.66 11.15
N TYR A 29 -13.80 4.47 10.20
CA TYR A 29 -14.65 5.23 9.32
C TYR A 29 -15.35 4.34 8.27
N SER A 30 -16.64 4.59 8.05
CA SER A 30 -17.40 4.00 6.95
C SER A 30 -16.89 4.46 5.58
N ASN A 31 -17.17 3.72 4.51
CA ASN A 31 -16.78 4.12 3.15
C ASN A 31 -17.36 5.47 2.72
N LYS A 32 -18.53 5.85 3.26
CA LYS A 32 -19.09 7.18 3.05
C LYS A 32 -18.22 8.28 3.66
N SER A 33 -17.67 8.02 4.85
CA SER A 33 -16.77 8.95 5.54
C SER A 33 -15.40 9.03 4.85
N TRP A 34 -14.90 7.91 4.31
CA TRP A 34 -13.69 7.90 3.48
C TRP A 34 -13.83 8.72 2.19
N GLY A 35 -15.04 8.83 1.62
CA GLY A 35 -15.31 9.77 0.54
C GLY A 35 -15.10 11.25 0.94
N ILE A 36 -15.34 11.59 2.21
CA ILE A 36 -15.09 12.93 2.76
C ILE A 36 -13.57 13.12 3.00
N VAL A 37 -12.89 12.11 3.56
CA VAL A 37 -11.42 12.13 3.75
C VAL A 37 -10.71 12.30 2.41
N ALA A 38 -11.22 11.66 1.36
CA ALA A 38 -10.74 11.83 -0.01
C ALA A 38 -11.18 13.17 -0.66
N GLN A 39 -11.70 14.12 0.12
CA GLN A 39 -12.11 15.46 -0.35
C GLN A 39 -13.10 15.45 -1.51
N GLY A 40 -13.96 14.42 -1.59
CA GLY A 40 -14.91 14.26 -2.68
C GLY A 40 -14.28 13.92 -4.04
N MET A 41 -12.99 13.57 -4.08
CA MET A 41 -12.29 13.16 -5.32
C MET A 41 -12.86 11.86 -5.90
N PHE A 42 -13.48 11.03 -5.08
CA PHE A 42 -14.06 9.75 -5.46
C PHE A 42 -15.51 9.65 -5.00
N SER A 43 -16.36 9.14 -5.88
CA SER A 43 -17.72 8.74 -5.52
C SER A 43 -17.70 7.58 -4.51
N LEU A 44 -18.79 7.40 -3.75
CA LEU A 44 -18.92 6.25 -2.85
C LEU A 44 -18.73 4.91 -3.59
N ARG A 45 -19.21 4.82 -4.84
CA ARG A 45 -19.03 3.62 -5.67
C ARG A 45 -17.56 3.36 -5.97
N GLU A 46 -16.79 4.40 -6.28
CA GLU A 46 -15.35 4.28 -6.50
C GLU A 46 -14.60 3.91 -5.22
N VAL A 47 -14.92 4.54 -4.07
CA VAL A 47 -14.29 4.17 -2.78
C VAL A 47 -14.53 2.70 -2.46
N ASN A 48 -15.77 2.22 -2.63
CA ASN A 48 -16.11 0.82 -2.45
C ASN A 48 -15.33 -0.11 -3.41
N GLN A 49 -15.10 0.34 -4.65
CA GLN A 49 -14.36 -0.43 -5.64
C GLN A 49 -12.87 -0.47 -5.28
N MET A 50 -12.29 0.67 -4.95
CA MET A 50 -10.90 0.82 -4.54
C MET A 50 -10.57 -0.02 -3.31
N GLU A 51 -11.48 -0.08 -2.33
CA GLU A 51 -11.33 -0.96 -1.16
C GLU A 51 -11.22 -2.43 -1.56
N ARG A 52 -12.18 -2.92 -2.35
CA ARG A 52 -12.20 -4.33 -2.78
C ARG A 52 -10.98 -4.70 -3.62
N GLU A 53 -10.61 -3.83 -4.57
CA GLU A 53 -9.44 -4.04 -5.40
C GLU A 53 -8.18 -4.09 -4.57
N MET A 54 -8.00 -3.18 -3.61
CA MET A 54 -6.84 -3.18 -2.72
C MET A 54 -6.77 -4.45 -1.86
N CYS A 55 -7.88 -4.87 -1.25
CA CYS A 55 -7.92 -6.13 -0.50
C CYS A 55 -7.56 -7.34 -1.36
N ASN A 56 -8.04 -7.37 -2.61
CA ASN A 56 -7.71 -8.44 -3.56
C ASN A 56 -6.25 -8.41 -3.97
N TYR A 57 -5.67 -7.24 -4.24
CA TYR A 57 -4.24 -7.12 -4.59
C TYR A 57 -3.31 -7.54 -3.46
N LEU A 58 -3.75 -7.36 -2.21
CA LEU A 58 -3.02 -7.81 -1.03
C LEU A 58 -3.32 -9.28 -0.67
N ASP A 59 -4.13 -10.00 -1.45
CA ASP A 59 -4.60 -11.35 -1.15
C ASP A 59 -5.16 -11.50 0.28
N TRP A 60 -5.79 -10.43 0.77
CA TRP A 60 -6.32 -10.29 2.13
C TRP A 60 -5.25 -10.44 3.25
N GLU A 61 -3.97 -10.34 2.92
CA GLU A 61 -2.87 -10.30 3.89
C GLU A 61 -2.66 -8.85 4.38
N LEU A 62 -3.55 -8.42 5.29
CA LEU A 62 -3.61 -7.04 5.76
C LEU A 62 -2.88 -6.79 7.10
N THR A 63 -2.42 -7.86 7.75
CA THR A 63 -1.74 -7.78 9.04
C THR A 63 -0.25 -7.51 8.85
N VAL A 64 0.29 -6.63 9.68
CA VAL A 64 1.71 -6.30 9.72
C VAL A 64 2.28 -6.81 11.03
N ASP A 65 3.33 -7.63 10.97
CA ASP A 65 4.00 -8.12 12.16
C ASP A 65 5.09 -7.14 12.64
N ASN A 66 5.51 -7.30 13.90
CA ASN A 66 6.55 -6.44 14.49
C ASN A 66 7.87 -6.45 13.68
N PRO A 67 8.37 -7.59 13.17
CA PRO A 67 9.56 -7.60 12.32
C PRO A 67 9.42 -6.76 11.04
N ILE A 68 8.31 -6.89 10.30
CA ILE A 68 8.07 -6.09 9.08
C ILE A 68 8.05 -4.60 9.43
N LEU A 69 7.32 -4.23 10.48
CA LEU A 69 7.23 -2.83 10.92
C LEU A 69 8.59 -2.26 11.33
N SER A 70 9.37 -3.01 12.11
CA SER A 70 10.70 -2.58 12.58
C SER A 70 11.69 -2.41 11.43
N ASN A 71 11.66 -3.30 10.44
CA ASN A 71 12.50 -3.20 9.24
C ASN A 71 12.12 -1.98 8.41
N PHE A 72 10.82 -1.76 8.21
CA PHE A 72 10.30 -0.59 7.50
C PHE A 72 10.68 0.71 8.19
N GLU A 73 10.49 0.82 9.51
CA GLU A 73 10.86 2.03 10.27
C GLU A 73 12.35 2.33 10.15
N THR A 74 13.20 1.30 10.27
CA THR A 74 14.66 1.44 10.15
C THR A 74 15.04 1.99 8.77
N ALA A 75 14.47 1.43 7.71
CA ALA A 75 14.68 1.90 6.34
C ALA A 75 14.23 3.36 6.17
N VAL A 76 13.02 3.70 6.64
CA VAL A 76 12.49 5.07 6.53
C VAL A 76 13.39 6.08 7.23
N ARG A 77 13.84 5.77 8.45
CA ARG A 77 14.73 6.67 9.22
C ARG A 77 16.10 6.85 8.57
N GLN A 78 16.63 5.80 7.93
CA GLN A 78 17.93 5.86 7.28
C GLN A 78 17.87 6.60 5.95
N ASP A 79 16.87 6.30 5.13
CA ASP A 79 16.86 6.68 3.71
C ASP A 79 16.05 7.94 3.41
N PHE A 80 15.19 8.40 4.33
CA PHE A 80 14.34 9.58 4.14
C PHE A 80 14.59 10.71 5.16
N ALA A 81 15.67 10.64 5.93
CA ALA A 81 16.05 11.72 6.84
C ALA A 81 16.55 12.98 6.08
N GLN A 82 16.99 12.82 4.83
CA GLN A 82 17.47 13.90 3.97
C GLN A 82 16.94 13.70 2.54
N ASP A 83 16.94 14.76 1.73
CA ASP A 83 16.58 14.65 0.33
C ASP A 83 17.69 13.94 -0.46
N HIS A 84 17.34 12.83 -1.10
CA HIS A 84 18.25 12.06 -1.96
C HIS A 84 17.85 12.17 -3.43
N ARG A 85 18.84 12.21 -4.33
CA ARG A 85 18.60 12.15 -5.79
C ARG A 85 18.05 10.79 -6.23
N GLN A 86 18.32 9.74 -5.46
CA GLN A 86 17.88 8.38 -5.73
C GLN A 86 17.71 7.63 -4.41
N TYR A 87 16.62 6.87 -4.31
CA TYR A 87 16.34 6.00 -3.17
C TYR A 87 16.78 4.56 -3.45
N PRO A 88 17.18 3.81 -2.42
CA PRO A 88 17.53 2.40 -2.58
C PRO A 88 16.33 1.59 -3.04
N ASN A 89 16.60 0.49 -3.74
CA ASN A 89 15.58 -0.50 -4.06
C ASN A 89 15.47 -1.47 -2.88
N TYR A 90 14.31 -1.53 -2.24
CA TYR A 90 14.13 -2.36 -1.06
C TYR A 90 13.96 -3.84 -1.44
N PRO A 91 14.70 -4.76 -0.82
CA PRO A 91 14.51 -6.18 -1.05
C PRO A 91 13.17 -6.64 -0.47
N LEU A 92 12.47 -7.55 -1.17
CA LEU A 92 11.19 -8.08 -0.69
C LEU A 92 11.33 -8.79 0.66
N THR A 93 12.41 -9.54 0.86
CA THR A 93 12.71 -10.15 2.16
C THR A 93 13.85 -9.37 2.81
N PRO A 94 13.73 -8.90 4.08
CA PRO A 94 12.65 -9.16 5.05
C PRO A 94 11.59 -8.04 5.17
N MET A 95 11.41 -7.22 4.13
CA MET A 95 10.53 -6.04 4.17
C MET A 95 9.04 -6.37 4.02
N VAL A 96 8.69 -7.50 3.42
CA VAL A 96 7.31 -7.98 3.29
C VAL A 96 7.20 -9.42 3.77
N SER A 97 5.97 -9.92 3.89
CA SER A 97 5.72 -11.29 4.28
C SER A 97 6.31 -12.30 3.29
N LYS A 98 6.57 -13.53 3.75
CA LYS A 98 7.01 -14.63 2.87
C LYS A 98 6.01 -14.92 1.76
N ARG A 99 4.71 -14.73 2.02
CA ARG A 99 3.65 -14.96 1.04
C ARG A 99 3.68 -13.87 -0.03
N ALA A 100 3.74 -12.59 0.36
CA ALA A 100 3.89 -11.47 -0.56
C ALA A 100 5.16 -11.60 -1.43
N ALA A 101 6.29 -11.99 -0.83
CA ALA A 101 7.54 -12.21 -1.56
C ALA A 101 7.41 -13.33 -2.61
N ARG A 102 6.71 -14.42 -2.29
CA ARG A 102 6.44 -15.52 -3.24
C ARG A 102 5.51 -15.08 -4.36
N ALA A 103 4.44 -14.34 -4.05
CA ALA A 103 3.50 -13.83 -5.05
C ALA A 103 4.21 -12.95 -6.08
N ALA A 104 5.05 -12.01 -5.62
CA ALA A 104 5.84 -11.15 -6.48
C ALA A 104 6.82 -11.94 -7.38
N ALA A 105 7.48 -12.97 -6.83
CA ALA A 105 8.37 -13.84 -7.61
C ALA A 105 7.61 -14.64 -8.68
N SER A 106 6.40 -15.14 -8.37
CA SER A 106 5.55 -15.84 -9.35
C SER A 106 5.09 -14.91 -10.48
N THR A 107 4.69 -13.68 -10.18
CA THR A 107 4.34 -12.69 -11.20
C THR A 107 5.53 -12.35 -12.10
N ALA A 108 6.72 -12.18 -11.51
CA ALA A 108 7.94 -11.92 -12.28
C ALA A 108 8.31 -13.08 -13.21
N ALA A 109 8.12 -14.33 -12.77
CA ALA A 109 8.37 -15.52 -13.59
C ALA A 109 7.39 -15.66 -14.76
N ILE A 110 6.13 -15.24 -14.61
CA ILE A 110 5.14 -15.22 -15.70
C ILE A 110 5.48 -14.16 -16.76
N LEU A 111 6.16 -13.08 -16.35
CA LEU A 111 6.54 -11.97 -17.20
C LEU A 111 7.98 -12.09 -17.76
N ALA A 112 8.72 -13.13 -17.39
CA ALA A 112 10.03 -13.44 -17.98
C ALA A 112 9.84 -14.12 -19.35
N PRO A 113 10.62 -13.72 -20.38
CA PRO A 113 10.46 -14.19 -21.76
C PRO A 113 10.79 -15.67 -21.96
#